data_AF-A0A368H002-F1
#
_entry.id   AF-A0A368H002-F1
#
_cell.length_a   1.000
_cell.length_b   1.000
_cell.length_c   1.000
_cell.angle_alpha   90.00
_cell.angle_beta   90.00
_cell.angle_gamma   90.00
#
_symmetry.space_group_name_H-M   'P 1'
#
loop_
_entity.id
_entity.type
_entity.pdbx_description
1 polymer ?
#
loop_
_entity_poly.entity_id
_entity_poly.type
_entity_poly.pdbx_seq_one_letter_code
_entity_poly.pdbx_strand_id
1 'polypeptide(L)'
;MVKVFVPVSICMTIVILCTRNVEVYQKDIILKTPYVIFYDPKAETSTKLWHSAANAGVLLCVVVVATFGVLALFYFKCYRCLTCFFMFATFMLVTVMTALQYQ
;
A
#
# COMPACT_ATOMS: atom_id res chain seq x y z
N MET A 1 -24.24 2.56 15.13
CA MET A 1 -23.68 1.98 13.88
C MET A 1 -23.46 3.01 12.77
N VAL A 2 -24.29 4.05 12.63
CA VAL A 2 -24.19 5.05 11.53
C VAL A 2 -22.83 5.77 11.45
N LYS A 3 -22.17 6.06 12.58
CA LYS A 3 -20.91 6.83 12.63
C LYS A 3 -19.71 6.17 11.93
N VAL A 4 -19.69 4.85 11.82
CA VAL A 4 -18.59 4.11 11.15
C VAL A 4 -18.99 3.69 9.73
N PHE A 5 -20.28 3.49 9.49
CA PHE A 5 -20.77 3.06 8.19
C PHE A 5 -20.56 4.12 7.10
N VAL A 6 -20.83 5.39 7.41
CA VAL A 6 -20.73 6.51 6.46
C VAL A 6 -19.31 6.72 5.91
N PRO A 7 -18.24 6.82 6.71
CA PRO A 7 -16.89 7.01 6.15
C PRO A 7 -16.41 5.80 5.33
N VAL A 8 -16.79 4.58 5.72
CA VAL A 8 -16.38 3.36 5.01
C VAL A 8 -17.06 3.26 3.65
N SER A 9 -18.37 3.53 3.56
CA SER A 9 -19.10 3.47 2.28
C SER A 9 -18.64 4.55 1.30
N ILE A 10 -18.36 5.77 1.78
CA ILE A 10 -17.81 6.85 0.95
C ILE A 10 -16.42 6.45 0.42
N CYS A 11 -15.54 5.92 1.27
CA CYS A 11 -14.21 5.48 0.86
C CYS A 11 -14.27 4.40 -0.24
N MET A 12 -15.10 3.37 -0.05
CA MET A 12 -15.27 2.31 -1.05
C MET A 12 -15.85 2.84 -2.37
N THR A 13 -16.80 3.78 -2.31
CA THR A 13 -17.37 4.41 -3.52
C THR A 13 -16.30 5.17 -4.31
N ILE A 14 -15.46 5.97 -3.62
CA ILE A 14 -14.36 6.71 -4.25
C ILE A 14 -13.37 5.75 -4.91
N VAL A 15 -12.98 4.67 -4.23
CA VAL A 15 -12.02 3.67 -4.77
C VAL A 15 -12.55 3.03 -6.05
N ILE A 16 -13.83 2.67 -6.11
CA ILE A 16 -14.46 2.10 -7.31
C ILE A 16 -14.40 3.12 -8.46
N LEU A 17 -14.74 4.37 -8.19
CA LEU A 17 -14.70 5.43 -9.20
C LEU A 17 -13.28 5.66 -9.72
N CYS A 18 -12.28 5.72 -8.84
CA CYS A 18 -10.89 5.89 -9.24
C CYS A 18 -10.40 4.71 -10.10
N THR A 19 -10.65 3.48 -9.65
CA THR A 19 -10.20 2.27 -10.37
C THR A 19 -10.80 2.20 -11.77
N ARG A 20 -12.07 2.60 -11.95
CA ARG A 20 -12.76 2.54 -13.24
C ARG A 20 -12.37 3.67 -14.21
N ASN A 21 -12.05 4.86 -13.70
CA ASN A 21 -11.85 6.04 -14.54
C ASN A 21 -10.37 6.35 -14.82
N VAL A 22 -9.43 5.83 -14.03
CA VAL A 22 -8.00 6.11 -14.19
C VAL A 22 -7.33 4.94 -14.89
N GLU A 23 -6.84 5.17 -16.11
CA GLU A 23 -6.27 4.14 -16.99
C GLU A 23 -5.05 3.43 -16.39
N VAL A 24 -4.28 4.12 -15.54
CA VAL A 24 -3.10 3.57 -14.86
C VAL A 24 -3.46 2.37 -13.96
N TYR A 25 -4.65 2.37 -13.36
CA TYR A 25 -5.13 1.26 -12.53
C TYR A 25 -5.84 0.16 -13.34
N GLN A 26 -6.18 0.41 -14.61
CA GLN A 26 -6.77 -0.57 -15.53
C GLN A 26 -5.73 -1.35 -16.31
N LYS A 27 -4.58 -0.75 -16.59
CA LYS A 27 -3.47 -1.41 -17.27
C LYS A 27 -2.80 -2.37 -16.27
N ASP A 28 -2.55 -3.61 -16.70
CA ASP A 28 -1.65 -4.56 -16.02
C ASP A 28 -0.20 -4.07 -16.10
N ILE A 29 0.05 -2.85 -15.61
CA ILE A 29 1.39 -2.33 -15.47
C ILE A 29 1.99 -3.13 -14.34
N ILE A 30 2.80 -4.12 -14.71
CA ILE A 30 3.63 -4.88 -13.78
C ILE A 30 4.68 -3.89 -13.27
N LEU A 31 4.26 -3.04 -12.35
CA LEU A 31 5.16 -2.18 -11.60
C LEU A 31 6.05 -3.13 -10.81
N LYS A 32 7.33 -3.15 -11.17
CA LYS A 32 8.36 -3.82 -10.39
C LYS A 32 8.53 -3.04 -9.09
N THR A 33 7.61 -3.27 -8.17
CA THR A 33 7.60 -2.64 -6.86
C THR A 33 8.66 -3.30 -5.99
N PRO A 34 9.25 -2.56 -5.03
CA PRO A 34 10.42 -3.03 -4.27
C PRO A 34 10.14 -4.26 -3.41
N TYR A 35 8.88 -4.63 -3.21
CA TYR A 35 8.45 -5.80 -2.42
C TYR A 35 8.22 -7.06 -3.29
N VAL A 36 8.34 -6.97 -4.61
CA VAL A 36 8.18 -8.11 -5.53
C VAL A 36 9.56 -8.62 -5.94
N ILE A 37 9.97 -9.77 -5.38
CA ILE A 37 11.30 -10.36 -5.61
C ILE A 37 11.27 -11.32 -6.79
N PHE A 38 10.23 -12.16 -6.88
CA PHE A 38 10.09 -13.15 -7.93
C PHE A 38 8.93 -12.78 -8.86
N TYR A 39 9.22 -12.62 -10.15
CA TYR A 39 8.23 -12.35 -11.18
C TYR A 39 8.52 -13.18 -12.43
N ASP A 40 7.79 -14.29 -12.58
CA ASP A 40 7.89 -15.16 -13.76
C ASP A 40 6.53 -15.27 -14.46
N PRO A 41 6.29 -14.49 -15.53
CA PRO A 41 5.01 -14.49 -16.22
C PRO A 41 4.71 -15.81 -16.95
N LYS A 42 5.75 -16.62 -17.25
CA LYS A 42 5.65 -17.88 -18.00
C LYS A 42 5.69 -19.16 -17.14
N ALA A 43 5.76 -19.05 -15.81
CA ALA A 43 5.84 -20.22 -14.94
C ALA A 43 4.51 -20.99 -14.85
N GLU A 44 4.59 -22.30 -14.56
CA GLU A 44 3.42 -23.14 -14.31
C GLU A 44 2.59 -22.65 -13.12
N THR A 45 1.28 -22.96 -13.10
CA THR A 45 0.33 -22.50 -12.08
C THR A 45 0.82 -22.75 -10.64
N SER A 46 1.42 -23.91 -10.38
CA SER A 46 1.96 -24.27 -9.06
C SER A 46 3.14 -23.40 -8.64
N THR A 47 4.06 -23.09 -9.56
CA THR A 47 5.22 -22.24 -9.29
C THR A 47 4.82 -20.77 -9.11
N LYS A 48 3.80 -20.32 -9.86
CA LYS A 48 3.21 -18.98 -9.68
C LYS A 48 2.62 -18.79 -8.29
N LEU A 49 1.94 -19.81 -7.75
CA LEU A 49 1.40 -19.77 -6.39
C LEU A 49 2.50 -19.69 -5.33
N TRP A 50 3.60 -20.42 -5.52
CA TRP A 50 4.73 -20.36 -4.59
C TRP A 50 5.43 -19.00 -4.62
N HIS A 51 5.63 -18.44 -5.80
CA HIS A 51 6.28 -17.14 -5.97
C HIS A 51 5.41 -16.00 -5.43
N SER A 52 4.09 -16.05 -5.61
CA SER A 52 3.17 -15.05 -5.05
C SER A 52 3.07 -15.14 -3.52
N ALA A 53 3.06 -16.35 -2.97
CA ALA A 53 3.11 -16.56 -1.53
C ALA A 53 4.39 -16.01 -0.90
N ALA A 54 5.54 -16.22 -1.55
CA ALA A 54 6.83 -15.68 -1.10
C ALA A 54 6.84 -14.14 -1.13
N ASN A 55 6.35 -13.51 -2.21
CA ASN A 55 6.24 -12.04 -2.30
C ASN A 55 5.29 -11.47 -1.23
N ALA A 56 4.16 -12.13 -0.97
CA ALA A 56 3.24 -11.74 0.11
C ALA A 56 3.91 -11.85 1.49
N GLY A 57 4.69 -12.91 1.72
CA GLY A 57 5.47 -13.09 2.94
C GLY A 57 6.47 -11.94 3.18
N VAL A 58 7.21 -11.53 2.15
CA VAL A 58 8.15 -10.39 2.23
C VAL A 58 7.41 -9.10 2.57
N LEU A 59 6.28 -8.84 1.90
CA LEU A 59 5.46 -7.66 2.19
C LEU A 59 4.96 -7.66 3.64
N LEU A 60 4.51 -8.82 4.16
CA LEU A 60 4.11 -8.95 5.55
C LEU A 60 5.28 -8.68 6.51
N CYS A 61 6.47 -9.23 6.24
CA CYS A 61 7.65 -8.96 7.05
C CYS A 61 7.97 -7.45 7.12
N VAL A 62 7.90 -6.73 5.99
CA VAL A 62 8.14 -5.29 5.95
C VAL A 62 7.11 -4.53 6.81
N VAL A 63 5.82 -4.88 6.70
CA VAL A 63 4.76 -4.25 7.50
C VAL A 63 4.95 -4.51 8.99
N VAL A 64 5.33 -5.73 9.38
CA VAL A 64 5.62 -6.09 10.77
C VAL A 64 6.78 -5.26 11.32
N VAL A 65 7.89 -5.16 10.58
CA VAL A 65 9.05 -4.34 10.99
C VAL A 65 8.68 -2.86 11.11
N ALA A 66 7.93 -2.31 10.14
CA ALA A 66 7.48 -0.93 10.20
C ALA A 66 6.58 -0.67 11.42
N THR A 67 5.68 -1.60 11.72
CA THR A 67 4.77 -1.51 12.87
C THR A 67 5.56 -1.52 14.18
N PHE A 68 6.47 -2.47 14.36
CA PHE A 68 7.33 -2.50 15.55
C PHE A 68 8.23 -1.27 15.66
N GLY A 69 8.72 -0.72 14.54
CA GLY A 69 9.50 0.53 14.52
C GLY A 69 8.70 1.72 15.04
N VAL A 70 7.45 1.88 14.60
CA VAL A 70 6.54 2.93 15.09
C VAL A 70 6.21 2.72 16.58
N LEU A 71 5.97 1.48 17.00
CA LEU A 71 5.74 1.13 18.41
C LEU A 71 6.95 1.43 19.28
N ALA A 72 8.16 1.14 18.80
CA ALA A 72 9.40 1.45 19.51
C ALA A 72 9.59 2.97 19.65
N LEU A 73 9.38 3.74 18.58
CA LEU A 73 9.40 5.22 18.62
C LEU A 73 8.38 5.79 19.61
N PHE A 74 7.21 5.17 19.72
CA PHE A 74 6.21 5.53 20.71
C PHE A 74 6.69 5.22 22.15
N TYR A 75 7.34 4.07 22.35
CA TYR A 75 7.92 3.68 23.63
C TYR A 75 9.02 4.64 24.09
N PHE A 76 9.89 5.09 23.17
CA PHE A 76 10.94 6.07 23.46
C PHE A 76 10.41 7.51 23.67
N LYS A 77 9.08 7.71 23.67
CA LYS A 77 8.43 9.03 23.81
C LYS A 77 8.91 10.06 22.77
N CYS A 78 9.38 9.61 21.62
CA CYS A 78 9.82 10.47 20.52
C CYS A 78 8.64 11.02 19.71
N TYR A 79 7.70 11.71 20.37
CA TYR A 79 6.47 12.21 19.75
C TYR A 79 6.74 13.14 18.55
N ARG A 80 7.82 13.93 18.58
CA ARG A 80 8.20 14.82 17.48
C ARG A 80 8.59 14.03 16.21
N CYS A 81 9.37 12.96 16.36
CA CYS A 81 9.73 12.08 15.25
C CYS A 81 8.51 11.36 14.69
N LEU A 82 7.59 10.91 15.57
CA LEU A 82 6.35 10.27 15.18
C LEU A 82 5.45 11.21 14.35
N THR A 83 5.26 12.45 14.82
CA THR A 83 4.48 13.46 14.09
C THR A 83 5.12 13.80 12.75
N CYS A 84 6.45 13.99 12.69
CA CYS A 84 7.15 14.23 11.43
C CYS A 84 6.99 13.05 10.46
N PHE A 85 7.09 11.81 10.95
CA PHE A 85 6.91 10.61 10.14
C PHE A 85 5.49 10.54 9.55
N PHE A 86 4.45 10.75 10.35
CA PHE A 86 3.07 10.76 9.87
C PHE A 86 2.81 11.89 8.87
N MET A 87 3.31 13.10 9.14
CA MET A 87 3.15 14.24 8.23
C MET A 87 3.85 14.00 6.89
N PHE A 88 5.07 13.45 6.92
CA PHE A 88 5.81 13.11 5.71
C PHE A 88 5.12 12.01 4.91
N ALA A 89 4.61 10.97 5.59
CA ALA A 89 3.90 9.87 4.96
C ALA A 89 2.60 10.34 4.27
N THR A 90 1.79 11.18 4.93
CA THR A 90 0.56 11.71 4.31
C THR A 90 0.87 12.66 3.16
N PHE A 91 1.89 13.51 3.28
CA PHE A 91 2.34 14.38 2.19
C PHE A 91 2.76 13.57 0.96
N MET A 92 3.67 12.59 1.14
CA MET A 92 4.12 11.71 0.07
C MET A 92 2.97 10.95 -0.60
N LEU A 93 2.05 10.39 0.20
CA LEU A 93 0.88 9.68 -0.31
C LEU A 93 0.01 10.59 -1.18
N VAL A 94 -0.29 11.81 -0.71
CA VAL A 94 -1.09 12.77 -1.48
C VAL A 94 -0.39 13.12 -2.78
N THR A 95 0.91 13.44 -2.74
CA THR A 95 1.67 13.81 -3.94
C THR A 95 1.72 12.68 -4.98
N VAL A 96 1.93 11.43 -4.54
CA VAL A 96 1.98 10.28 -5.46
C VAL A 96 0.60 10.01 -6.06
N MET A 97 -0.46 10.04 -5.24
CA MET A 97 -1.82 9.77 -5.73
C MET A 97 -2.29 10.85 -6.72
N THR A 98 -2.02 12.12 -6.45
CA THR A 98 -2.37 13.21 -7.38
C THR A 98 -1.54 13.15 -8.65
N ALA A 99 -0.25 12.83 -8.56
CA ALA A 99 0.60 12.65 -9.74
C ALA A 99 0.13 11.50 -10.63
N LEU A 100 -0.23 10.35 -10.05
CA LEU A 100 -0.75 9.19 -10.81
C LEU A 100 -2.14 9.44 -11.41
N GLN A 101 -2.95 10.32 -10.82
CA GLN A 101 -4.25 10.71 -11.38
C GLN A 101 -4.14 11.74 -12.51
N TYR A 102 -3.04 12.50 -12.57
CA TYR A 102 -2.81 13.52 -13.59
C TYR A 102 -2.14 12.97 -14.86
N GLN A 103 -1.47 11.80 -14.78
CA GLN A 103 -0.94 11.08 -15.92
C GLN A 103 -2.03 10.30 -16.67
#